data_AF-A0A0M0BV52-F1
#
_entry.id   AF-A0A0M0BV52-F1
#
_cell.length_a   1.000
_cell.length_b   1.000
_cell.length_c   1.000
_cell.angle_alpha   90.00
_cell.angle_beta   90.00
_cell.angle_gamma   90.00
#
_symmetry.space_group_name_H-M   'P 1'
#
loop_
_entity.id
_entity.type
_entity.pdbx_description
1 polymer ?
#
loop_
_entity_poly.entity_id
_entity_poly.type
_entity_poly.pdbx_seq_one_letter_code
_entity_poly.pdbx_strand_id
1 'polypeptide(L)'
;MSEIPPIPEKISKRKVIVYKSRVDPTIVKLTAEKMKHKLFAKFGFSKNKAEEIRVVSVDKYYEPYIVIDAKYNVKYFKKKVYTLGVDSETEEVKISEEFYKPSIDNSVSEEDGEPRKVINVEAEMWSSYKDKAYLVFNGEGKEIPPNQVPAAPSEDHPEKILKEFSKKTMALQVSPQKEIEMVKARIVKRPSDVAKIEDEIFQISEHAVIYSPIYEITFRNVKTSEERLVKIDGVTAKIIS
;
A
#
# COMPACT_ATOMS: atom_id res chain seq x y z
N MET A 1 -31.29 -8.41 5.35
CA MET A 1 -30.02 -7.93 4.76
C MET A 1 -29.25 -9.17 4.37
N SER A 2 -29.06 -9.43 3.08
CA SER A 2 -28.29 -10.59 2.64
C SER A 2 -26.83 -10.37 3.04
N GLU A 3 -26.29 -11.24 3.89
CA GLU A 3 -24.89 -11.20 4.28
C GLU A 3 -24.02 -11.28 3.02
N ILE A 4 -23.15 -10.31 2.88
CA ILE A 4 -22.20 -10.22 1.78
C ILE A 4 -21.21 -11.39 1.97
N PRO A 5 -21.13 -12.36 1.03
CA PRO A 5 -20.27 -13.52 1.21
C PRO A 5 -18.80 -13.07 1.33
N PRO A 6 -18.01 -13.76 2.19
CA PRO A 6 -16.61 -13.42 2.40
C PRO A 6 -15.83 -13.56 1.09
N ILE A 7 -14.88 -12.64 0.88
CA ILE A 7 -14.05 -12.62 -0.33
C ILE A 7 -13.07 -13.79 -0.27
N PRO A 8 -12.95 -14.62 -1.31
CA PRO A 8 -11.89 -15.61 -1.39
C PRO A 8 -10.49 -14.97 -1.41
N GLU A 9 -9.59 -15.45 -0.55
CA GLU A 9 -8.26 -14.87 -0.35
C GLU A 9 -7.14 -15.84 -0.75
N LYS A 10 -6.15 -15.34 -1.50
CA LYS A 10 -4.91 -16.05 -1.81
C LYS A 10 -3.71 -15.22 -1.39
N ILE A 11 -3.19 -15.49 -0.20
CA ILE A 11 -2.14 -14.67 0.41
C ILE A 11 -0.82 -15.45 0.44
N SER A 12 0.22 -14.89 -0.17
CA SER A 12 1.57 -15.46 -0.09
C SER A 12 2.09 -15.45 1.35
N LYS A 13 2.86 -16.47 1.74
CA LYS A 13 3.53 -16.50 3.04
C LYS A 13 4.45 -15.28 3.19
N ARG A 14 4.34 -14.60 4.33
CA ARG A 14 5.21 -13.46 4.69
C ARG A 14 6.68 -13.89 4.73
N LYS A 15 7.50 -13.21 3.94
CA LYS A 15 8.96 -13.41 3.89
C LYS A 15 9.67 -12.41 4.80
N VAL A 16 10.80 -12.82 5.36
CA VAL A 16 11.72 -11.94 6.09
C VAL A 16 12.99 -11.80 5.29
N ILE A 17 13.36 -10.56 4.99
CA ILE A 17 14.55 -10.18 4.24
C ILE A 17 15.35 -9.24 5.13
N VAL A 18 16.65 -9.45 5.22
CA VAL A 18 17.56 -8.54 5.93
C VAL A 18 18.60 -8.09 4.92
N TYR A 19 18.84 -6.79 4.83
CA TYR A 19 19.80 -6.24 3.88
C TYR A 19 21.22 -6.23 4.43
N LYS A 20 22.17 -6.55 3.56
CA LYS A 20 23.60 -6.38 3.82
C LYS A 20 23.93 -4.90 3.95
N SER A 21 24.66 -4.54 5.01
CA SER A 21 25.26 -3.21 5.09
C SER A 21 26.29 -3.06 3.99
N ARG A 22 26.16 -2.02 3.17
CA ARG A 22 27.17 -1.65 2.16
C ARG A 22 28.14 -0.60 2.69
N VAL A 23 27.82 0.01 3.82
CA VAL A 23 28.66 1.03 4.44
C VAL A 23 29.56 0.37 5.48
N ASP A 24 30.87 0.56 5.29
CA ASP A 24 31.88 0.12 6.24
C ASP A 24 31.85 1.00 7.51
N PRO A 25 31.96 0.43 8.73
CA PRO A 25 32.00 1.20 9.98
C PRO A 25 33.05 2.32 10.01
N THR A 26 34.17 2.17 9.30
CA THR A 26 35.21 3.20 9.16
C THR A 26 34.69 4.38 8.35
N ILE A 27 33.93 4.14 7.29
CA ILE A 27 33.28 5.20 6.51
C ILE A 27 32.24 5.93 7.36
N VAL A 28 31.49 5.22 8.20
CA VAL A 28 30.55 5.81 9.16
C VAL A 28 31.30 6.74 10.12
N LYS A 29 32.43 6.29 10.69
CA LYS A 29 33.27 7.11 11.58
C LYS A 29 33.83 8.35 10.87
N LEU A 30 34.37 8.20 9.67
CA LEU A 30 34.89 9.33 8.88
C LEU A 30 33.80 10.34 8.53
N THR A 31 32.60 9.86 8.21
CA THR A 31 31.43 10.70 7.96
C THR A 31 31.02 11.45 9.24
N ALA A 32 30.98 10.74 10.38
CA ALA A 32 30.69 11.32 11.68
C ALA A 32 31.66 12.47 12.03
N GLU A 33 32.97 12.25 11.85
CA GLU A 33 34.00 13.27 12.10
C GLU A 33 33.78 14.52 11.24
N LYS A 34 33.48 14.36 9.95
CA LYS A 34 33.16 15.50 9.05
C LYS A 34 31.91 16.26 9.50
N MET A 35 30.95 15.59 10.13
CA MET A 35 29.69 16.20 10.57
C MET A 35 29.81 17.03 11.85
N LYS A 36 30.81 16.76 12.71
CA LYS A 36 31.00 17.48 13.99
C LYS A 36 30.93 19.00 13.83
N HIS A 37 31.61 19.53 12.81
CA HIS A 37 31.67 20.97 12.55
C HIS A 37 30.31 21.60 12.19
N LYS A 38 29.41 20.83 11.58
CA LYS A 38 28.09 21.32 11.15
C LYS A 38 27.02 21.13 12.21
N LEU A 39 27.10 20.05 12.99
CA LEU A 39 26.05 19.67 13.92
C LEU A 39 25.88 20.64 15.08
N PHE A 40 26.95 21.28 15.57
CA PHE A 40 26.88 22.19 16.73
C PHE A 40 27.24 23.64 16.37
N ALA A 41 27.17 24.00 15.09
CA ALA A 41 27.33 25.39 14.67
C ALA A 41 26.11 26.22 15.14
N LYS A 42 26.31 27.18 16.05
CA LYS A 42 25.26 28.15 16.41
C LYS A 42 25.21 29.26 15.35
N PHE A 43 24.00 29.70 14.99
CA PHE A 43 23.79 30.93 14.22
C PHE A 43 24.32 32.11 15.05
N GLY A 44 25.40 32.75 14.60
CA GLY A 44 26.03 33.89 15.28
C GLY A 44 27.28 33.51 16.09
N PHE A 45 28.44 33.70 15.46
CA PHE A 45 29.76 34.00 16.04
C PHE A 45 30.44 33.08 17.07
N SER A 46 29.81 32.00 17.57
CA SER A 46 30.51 30.99 18.38
C SER A 46 30.68 29.68 17.60
N LYS A 47 31.84 29.53 16.93
CA LYS A 47 32.27 28.23 16.41
C LYS A 47 32.70 27.36 17.60
N ASN A 48 31.86 26.40 18.00
CA ASN A 48 32.34 25.29 18.82
C ASN A 48 33.50 24.62 18.07
N LYS A 49 34.67 24.48 18.73
CA LYS A 49 35.81 23.77 18.13
C LYS A 49 35.40 22.31 17.95
N ALA A 50 35.67 21.68 16.81
CA ALA A 50 35.33 20.26 16.63
C ALA A 50 36.02 19.34 17.65
N GLU A 51 37.14 19.79 18.22
CA GLU A 51 37.84 19.16 19.35
C GLU A 51 36.95 19.01 20.60
N GLU A 52 35.91 19.85 20.73
CA GLU A 52 34.96 19.85 21.84
C GLU A 52 33.77 18.93 21.59
N ILE A 53 33.71 18.26 20.43
CA ILE A 53 32.61 17.37 20.04
C ILE A 53 33.18 15.95 19.91
N ARG A 54 32.68 15.04 20.73
CA ARG A 54 33.09 13.63 20.72
C ARG A 54 31.99 12.75 20.19
N VAL A 55 32.38 11.71 19.46
CA VAL A 55 31.49 10.58 19.16
C VAL A 55 31.44 9.71 20.41
N VAL A 56 30.25 9.56 20.98
CA VAL A 56 30.01 8.75 22.19
C VAL A 56 29.74 7.31 21.81
N SER A 57 28.90 7.09 20.79
CA SER A 57 28.58 5.75 20.29
C SER A 57 28.36 5.76 18.78
N VAL A 58 28.56 4.59 18.18
CA VAL A 58 28.18 4.27 16.81
C VAL A 58 27.48 2.91 16.89
N ASP A 59 26.14 2.95 16.89
CA ASP A 59 25.30 1.80 17.06
C ASP A 59 24.70 1.38 15.73
N LYS A 60 24.79 0.09 15.39
CA LYS A 60 24.10 -0.47 14.24
C LYS A 60 22.81 -1.12 14.70
N TYR A 61 21.73 -0.84 13.98
CA TYR A 61 20.45 -1.49 14.17
C TYR A 61 19.73 -1.67 12.84
N TYR A 62 18.52 -2.25 12.88
CA TYR A 62 17.72 -2.50 11.68
C TYR A 62 16.33 -1.89 11.80
N GLU A 63 15.92 -1.18 10.75
CA GLU A 63 14.56 -0.65 10.59
C GLU A 63 13.77 -1.52 9.60
N PRO A 64 12.57 -1.99 9.97
CA PRO A 64 11.73 -2.76 9.07
C PRO A 64 10.90 -1.88 8.12
N TYR A 65 10.75 -2.38 6.90
CA TYR A 65 9.78 -1.95 5.91
C TYR A 65 8.90 -3.13 5.53
N ILE A 66 7.61 -2.90 5.34
CA ILE A 66 6.67 -3.91 4.87
C ILE A 66 6.38 -3.63 3.40
N VAL A 67 6.58 -4.60 2.54
CA VAL A 67 6.30 -4.51 1.10
C VAL A 67 5.17 -5.48 0.75
N ILE A 68 4.14 -4.98 0.07
CA ILE A 68 2.98 -5.77 -0.36
C ILE A 68 2.65 -5.47 -1.82
N ASP A 69 2.65 -6.52 -2.64
CA ASP A 69 2.08 -6.52 -3.99
C ASP A 69 0.76 -7.29 -3.98
N ALA A 70 -0.32 -6.61 -4.33
CA ALA A 70 -1.67 -7.15 -4.25
C ALA A 70 -2.51 -6.80 -5.48
N LYS A 71 -3.46 -7.68 -5.78
CA LYS A 71 -4.45 -7.51 -6.83
C LYS A 71 -5.81 -8.01 -6.38
N TYR A 72 -6.84 -7.35 -6.87
CA TYR A 72 -8.23 -7.72 -6.69
C TYR A 72 -8.89 -7.87 -8.05
N ASN A 73 -9.64 -8.95 -8.24
CA ASN A 73 -10.39 -9.21 -9.46
C ASN A 73 -11.78 -9.70 -9.09
N VAL A 74 -12.80 -9.13 -9.73
CA VAL A 74 -14.19 -9.60 -9.62
C VAL A 74 -14.83 -9.64 -11.00
N LYS A 75 -15.45 -10.77 -11.33
CA LYS A 75 -16.35 -10.96 -12.46
C LYS A 75 -17.77 -11.04 -11.93
N TYR A 76 -18.67 -10.30 -12.56
CA TYR A 76 -20.01 -10.13 -12.04
C TYR A 76 -21.00 -9.82 -13.15
N PHE A 77 -22.27 -10.00 -12.83
CA PHE A 77 -23.40 -9.71 -13.70
C PHE A 77 -24.10 -8.46 -13.22
N LYS A 78 -24.52 -7.64 -14.16
CA LYS A 78 -25.44 -6.53 -13.95
C LYS A 78 -26.78 -6.91 -14.58
N LYS A 79 -27.87 -6.57 -13.92
CA LYS A 79 -29.21 -6.63 -14.51
C LYS A 79 -29.60 -5.21 -14.90
N LYS A 80 -30.04 -5.03 -16.14
CA LYS A 80 -30.57 -3.75 -16.61
C LYS A 80 -31.82 -3.99 -17.44
N VAL A 81 -32.85 -3.21 -17.16
CA VAL A 81 -34.07 -3.21 -17.96
C VAL A 81 -33.94 -2.11 -19.02
N TYR A 82 -34.15 -2.48 -20.27
CA TYR A 82 -34.24 -1.53 -21.38
C TYR A 82 -35.70 -1.39 -21.79
N THR A 83 -36.18 -0.15 -21.83
CA THR A 83 -37.52 0.19 -22.32
C THR A 83 -37.41 0.55 -23.79
N LEU A 84 -38.08 -0.21 -24.64
CA LEU A 84 -38.10 -0.02 -26.09
C LEU A 84 -39.49 0.44 -26.51
N GLY A 85 -39.57 1.56 -27.21
CA GLY A 85 -40.81 2.03 -27.80
C GLY A 85 -41.18 1.22 -29.04
N VAL A 86 -42.46 0.97 -29.22
CA VAL A 86 -43.02 0.24 -30.36
C VAL A 86 -44.25 0.96 -30.89
N ASP A 87 -44.64 0.65 -32.13
CA ASP A 87 -45.77 1.30 -32.80
C ASP A 87 -47.10 1.04 -32.05
N SER A 88 -48.04 1.97 -32.13
CA SER A 88 -49.26 1.97 -31.31
C SER A 88 -50.21 0.81 -31.65
N GLU A 89 -50.17 0.30 -32.87
CA GLU A 89 -50.88 -0.89 -33.35
C GLU A 89 -50.22 -2.22 -32.95
N THR A 90 -48.99 -2.20 -32.44
CA THR A 90 -48.26 -3.42 -32.09
C THR A 90 -48.95 -4.16 -30.95
N GLU A 91 -49.32 -5.42 -31.16
CA GLU A 91 -49.96 -6.28 -30.15
C GLU A 91 -48.97 -7.20 -29.43
N GLU A 92 -47.91 -7.63 -30.13
CA GLU A 92 -46.89 -8.54 -29.60
C GLU A 92 -45.55 -8.28 -30.30
N VAL A 93 -44.46 -8.36 -29.54
CA VAL A 93 -43.10 -8.24 -30.06
C VAL A 93 -42.35 -9.54 -29.77
N LYS A 94 -41.69 -10.09 -30.79
CA LYS A 94 -40.82 -11.24 -30.64
C LYS A 94 -39.36 -10.80 -30.72
N ILE A 95 -38.58 -11.09 -29.68
CA ILE A 95 -37.12 -10.91 -29.68
C ILE A 95 -36.47 -12.27 -29.45
N SER A 96 -35.70 -12.73 -30.44
CA SER A 96 -35.17 -14.09 -30.47
C SER A 96 -36.28 -15.14 -30.35
N GLU A 97 -36.40 -15.81 -29.21
CA GLU A 97 -37.41 -16.86 -28.96
C GLU A 97 -38.46 -16.44 -27.92
N GLU A 98 -38.35 -15.24 -27.36
CA GLU A 98 -39.25 -14.72 -26.34
C GLU A 98 -40.25 -13.73 -26.91
N PHE A 99 -41.46 -13.77 -26.36
CA PHE A 99 -42.58 -12.90 -26.72
C PHE A 99 -42.84 -11.88 -25.61
N TYR A 100 -42.98 -10.63 -25.99
CA TYR A 100 -43.19 -9.49 -25.12
C TYR A 100 -44.49 -8.81 -25.49
N LYS A 101 -45.36 -8.61 -24.51
CA LYS A 101 -46.60 -7.85 -24.68
C LYS A 101 -46.35 -6.38 -24.38
N PRO A 102 -46.61 -5.46 -25.34
CA PRO A 102 -46.46 -4.04 -25.09
C PRO A 102 -47.40 -3.54 -23.99
N SER A 103 -46.88 -2.67 -23.13
CA SER A 103 -47.62 -1.95 -22.10
C SER A 103 -47.62 -0.44 -22.40
N ILE A 104 -48.62 0.28 -21.89
CA ILE A 104 -48.70 1.73 -22.04
C ILE A 104 -47.75 2.39 -21.05
N ASP A 105 -46.86 3.26 -21.53
CA ASP A 105 -45.99 4.10 -20.70
C ASP A 105 -46.62 5.48 -20.49
N ASN A 106 -47.06 5.76 -19.27
CA ASN A 106 -47.70 7.02 -18.91
C ASN A 106 -46.70 8.12 -18.49
N SER A 107 -45.39 7.88 -18.58
CA SER A 107 -44.34 8.77 -18.05
C SER A 107 -43.84 9.84 -19.03
N VAL A 108 -44.28 9.83 -20.29
CA VAL A 108 -43.88 10.82 -21.31
C VAL A 108 -45.05 11.78 -21.60
N SER A 109 -44.86 13.06 -21.27
CA SER A 109 -45.78 14.15 -21.61
C SER A 109 -45.58 14.61 -23.07
N GLU A 110 -46.59 14.32 -23.89
CA GLU A 110 -47.20 15.16 -24.95
C GLU A 110 -46.30 15.92 -25.95
N GLU A 111 -46.26 15.42 -27.19
CA GLU A 111 -46.42 16.29 -28.38
C GLU A 111 -47.56 15.80 -29.31
N ASP A 112 -47.98 14.52 -29.29
CA ASP A 112 -49.01 13.99 -30.20
C ASP A 112 -50.17 13.19 -29.56
N GLY A 113 -50.36 13.24 -28.23
CA GLY A 113 -51.58 12.72 -27.57
C GLY A 113 -51.84 11.21 -27.63
N GLU A 114 -51.05 10.43 -28.36
CA GLU A 114 -51.19 8.97 -28.41
C GLU A 114 -50.38 8.27 -27.30
N PRO A 115 -50.99 7.29 -26.60
CA PRO A 115 -50.29 6.52 -25.58
C PRO A 115 -49.17 5.70 -26.22
N ARG A 116 -47.92 5.98 -25.82
CA ARG A 116 -46.76 5.23 -26.30
C ARG A 116 -46.77 3.81 -25.74
N LYS A 117 -46.76 2.83 -26.64
CA LYS A 117 -46.54 1.43 -26.26
C LYS A 117 -45.04 1.17 -26.10
N VAL A 118 -44.69 0.46 -25.03
CA VAL A 118 -43.32 0.05 -24.73
C VAL A 118 -43.26 -1.42 -24.34
N ILE A 119 -42.12 -2.05 -24.57
CA ILE A 119 -41.75 -3.32 -23.95
C ILE A 119 -40.55 -3.12 -23.05
N ASN A 120 -40.48 -3.90 -21.97
CA ASN A 120 -39.35 -3.93 -21.06
C ASN A 120 -38.57 -5.22 -21.27
N VAL A 121 -37.31 -5.10 -21.65
CA VAL A 121 -36.41 -6.23 -21.88
C VAL A 121 -35.36 -6.24 -20.78
N GLU A 122 -35.28 -7.34 -20.03
CA GLU A 122 -34.23 -7.53 -19.03
C GLU A 122 -32.97 -8.08 -19.71
N ALA A 123 -31.84 -7.40 -19.50
CA ALA A 123 -30.54 -7.86 -19.96
C ALA A 123 -29.64 -8.20 -18.76
N GLU A 124 -29.03 -9.38 -18.83
CA GLU A 124 -27.91 -9.74 -17.96
C GLU A 124 -26.59 -9.42 -18.68
N MET A 125 -25.77 -8.58 -18.07
CA MET A 125 -24.52 -8.08 -18.64
C MET A 125 -23.33 -8.51 -17.80
N TRP A 126 -22.40 -9.24 -18.40
CA TRP A 126 -21.15 -9.61 -17.75
C TRP A 126 -20.21 -8.41 -17.70
N SER A 127 -19.56 -8.23 -16.57
CA SER A 127 -18.60 -7.17 -16.33
C SER A 127 -17.47 -7.68 -15.45
N SER A 128 -16.33 -7.02 -15.52
CA SER A 128 -15.21 -7.31 -14.63
C SER A 128 -14.60 -6.02 -14.10
N TYR A 129 -14.22 -6.05 -12.83
CA TYR A 129 -13.45 -5.00 -12.19
C TYR A 129 -12.13 -5.58 -11.69
N LYS A 130 -11.06 -4.81 -11.87
CA LYS A 130 -9.70 -5.18 -11.47
C LYS A 130 -9.01 -3.98 -10.87
N ASP A 131 -8.33 -4.19 -9.76
CA ASP A 131 -7.47 -3.19 -9.14
C ASP A 131 -6.19 -3.85 -8.63
N LYS A 132 -5.12 -3.08 -8.52
CA LYS A 132 -3.82 -3.55 -8.05
C LYS A 132 -3.13 -2.47 -7.24
N ALA A 133 -2.36 -2.87 -6.24
CA ALA A 133 -1.56 -1.96 -5.44
C ALA A 133 -0.21 -2.59 -5.11
N TYR A 134 0.83 -1.78 -5.23
CA TYR A 134 2.14 -2.03 -4.68
C TYR A 134 2.35 -1.01 -3.56
N LEU A 135 2.28 -1.46 -2.31
CA LEU A 135 2.32 -0.61 -1.13
C LEU A 135 3.56 -0.91 -0.30
N VAL A 136 4.09 0.15 0.30
CA VAL A 136 5.21 0.06 1.23
C VAL A 136 4.85 0.79 2.52
N PHE A 137 5.09 0.15 3.67
CA PHE A 137 4.91 0.74 4.98
C PHE A 137 6.23 0.76 5.75
N ASN A 138 6.45 1.79 6.55
CA ASN A 138 7.52 1.78 7.55
C ASN A 138 7.15 0.88 8.74
N GLY A 139 8.07 0.68 9.68
CA GLY A 139 7.83 -0.17 10.85
C GLY A 139 6.73 0.29 11.81
N GLU A 140 6.29 1.54 11.70
CA GLU A 140 5.15 2.11 12.44
C GLU A 140 3.80 1.84 11.72
N GLY A 141 3.82 1.34 10.49
CA GLY A 141 2.63 1.13 9.68
C GLY A 141 2.20 2.30 8.81
N LYS A 142 3.01 3.35 8.72
CA LYS A 142 2.75 4.49 7.84
C LYS A 142 3.16 4.14 6.42
N GLU A 143 2.26 4.39 5.47
CA GLU A 143 2.58 4.23 4.04
C GLU A 143 3.68 5.22 3.64
N ILE A 144 4.67 4.72 2.92
CA ILE A 144 5.79 5.50 2.39
C ILE A 144 5.97 5.21 0.89
N PRO A 145 6.54 6.15 0.12
CA PRO A 145 6.90 5.89 -1.26
C PRO A 145 7.90 4.73 -1.41
N PRO A 146 7.75 3.85 -2.42
CA PRO A 146 8.67 2.73 -2.66
C PRO A 146 10.14 3.10 -2.78
N ASN A 147 10.44 4.28 -3.32
CA ASN A 147 11.82 4.76 -3.51
C ASN A 147 12.54 5.12 -2.19
N GLN A 148 11.84 5.11 -1.05
CA GLN A 148 12.43 5.27 0.27
C GLN A 148 12.99 3.96 0.84
N VAL A 149 12.64 2.80 0.25
CA VAL A 149 13.26 1.53 0.62
C VAL A 149 14.56 1.39 -0.17
N PRO A 150 15.73 1.34 0.50
CA PRO A 150 17.00 1.25 -0.20
C PRO A 150 17.16 -0.13 -0.85
N ALA A 151 17.78 -0.19 -2.03
CA ALA A 151 18.01 -1.46 -2.72
C ALA A 151 19.38 -2.06 -2.32
N ALA A 152 19.38 -3.24 -1.71
CA ALA A 152 20.58 -3.96 -1.31
C ALA A 152 20.45 -5.48 -1.50
N PRO A 153 21.57 -6.22 -1.53
CA PRO A 153 21.56 -7.67 -1.49
C PRO A 153 21.11 -8.14 -0.10
N SER A 154 20.44 -9.28 -0.06
CA SER A 154 20.01 -9.89 1.20
C SER A 154 21.17 -10.58 1.92
N GLU A 155 21.09 -10.61 3.24
CA GLU A 155 21.89 -11.48 4.10
C GLU A 155 21.57 -12.95 3.85
N ASP A 156 22.58 -13.81 3.90
CA ASP A 156 22.42 -15.24 3.63
C ASP A 156 21.72 -15.97 4.79
N HIS A 157 21.79 -15.39 5.99
CA HIS A 157 21.21 -15.92 7.23
C HIS A 157 20.46 -14.83 8.02
N PRO A 158 19.30 -14.34 7.54
CA PRO A 158 18.58 -13.22 8.15
C PRO A 158 18.22 -13.46 9.61
N GLU A 159 17.82 -14.69 9.96
CA GLU A 159 17.50 -15.12 11.34
C GLU A 159 18.66 -14.89 12.32
N LYS A 160 19.91 -15.19 11.91
CA LYS A 160 21.11 -15.01 12.75
C LYS A 160 21.35 -13.52 13.01
N ILE A 161 21.24 -12.70 11.97
CA ILE A 161 21.43 -11.25 12.07
C ILE A 161 20.35 -10.64 12.96
N LEU A 162 19.08 -10.97 12.76
CA LEU A 162 18.00 -10.43 13.60
C LEU A 162 18.12 -10.87 15.06
N LYS A 163 18.63 -12.08 15.33
CA LYS A 163 18.90 -12.54 16.70
C LYS A 163 20.05 -11.75 17.35
N GLU A 164 21.14 -11.53 16.62
CA GLU A 164 22.29 -10.73 17.07
C GLU A 164 21.88 -9.29 17.42
N PHE A 165 21.03 -8.69 16.59
CA PHE A 165 20.55 -7.31 16.76
C PHE A 165 19.20 -7.21 17.48
N SER A 166 18.67 -8.29 18.07
CA SER A 166 17.30 -8.37 18.59
C SER A 166 16.90 -7.27 19.59
N LYS A 167 17.85 -6.79 20.41
CA LYS A 167 17.62 -5.67 21.36
C LYS A 167 17.65 -4.29 20.70
N LYS A 168 18.17 -4.18 19.48
CA LYS A 168 18.35 -2.93 18.73
C LYS A 168 17.43 -2.85 17.51
N THR A 169 16.88 -3.96 17.03
CA THR A 169 15.92 -3.98 15.92
C THR A 169 14.60 -3.32 16.32
N MET A 170 14.13 -2.38 15.51
CA MET A 170 12.83 -1.75 15.75
C MET A 170 11.70 -2.80 15.61
N ALA A 171 10.86 -2.90 16.64
CA ALA A 171 9.71 -3.80 16.60
C ALA A 171 8.67 -3.30 15.60
N LEU A 172 8.10 -4.22 14.83
CA LEU A 172 6.94 -3.94 13.99
C LEU A 172 5.75 -3.60 14.88
N GLN A 173 5.15 -2.43 14.67
CA GLN A 173 3.97 -2.00 15.43
C GLN A 173 2.65 -2.47 14.79
N VAL A 174 2.71 -3.07 13.60
CA VAL A 174 1.55 -3.54 12.85
C VAL A 174 1.55 -5.06 12.77
N SER A 175 0.38 -5.66 13.01
CA SER A 175 0.18 -7.09 12.83
C SER A 175 0.00 -7.45 11.35
N PRO A 176 0.40 -8.66 10.91
CA PRO A 176 0.20 -9.12 9.53
C PRO A 176 -1.24 -8.97 9.04
N GLN A 177 -2.23 -9.28 9.89
CA GLN A 177 -3.65 -9.09 9.55
C GLN A 177 -3.98 -7.63 9.27
N LYS A 178 -3.51 -6.69 10.10
CA LYS A 178 -3.78 -5.27 9.90
C LYS A 178 -3.16 -4.75 8.61
N GLU A 179 -1.99 -5.23 8.22
CA GLU A 179 -1.36 -4.93 6.92
C GLU A 179 -2.26 -5.36 5.75
N ILE A 180 -2.81 -6.58 5.82
CA ILE A 180 -3.73 -7.12 4.81
C ILE A 180 -5.00 -6.29 4.71
N GLU A 181 -5.60 -5.92 5.85
CA GLU A 181 -6.83 -5.11 5.88
C GLU A 181 -6.62 -3.70 5.30
N MET A 182 -5.48 -3.08 5.56
CA MET A 182 -5.12 -1.79 4.95
C MET A 182 -5.06 -1.88 3.42
N VAL A 183 -4.50 -2.97 2.89
CA VAL A 183 -4.43 -3.20 1.44
C VAL A 183 -5.82 -3.47 0.87
N LYS A 184 -6.64 -4.30 1.54
CA LYS A 184 -8.02 -4.57 1.12
C LYS A 184 -8.84 -3.29 1.02
N ALA A 185 -8.78 -2.42 2.04
CA ALA A 185 -9.47 -1.14 2.05
C ALA A 185 -9.11 -0.25 0.84
N ARG A 186 -7.94 -0.45 0.23
CA ARG A 186 -7.48 0.31 -0.93
C ARG A 186 -8.04 -0.21 -2.26
N ILE A 187 -8.01 -1.53 -2.46
CA ILE A 187 -8.23 -2.14 -3.80
C ILE A 187 -9.49 -3.01 -3.90
N VAL A 188 -10.05 -3.45 -2.78
CA VAL A 188 -11.29 -4.24 -2.77
C VAL A 188 -12.46 -3.28 -2.87
N LYS A 189 -12.94 -3.10 -4.10
CA LYS A 189 -14.10 -2.25 -4.41
C LYS A 189 -15.07 -3.04 -5.27
N ARG A 190 -16.08 -3.63 -4.63
CA ARG A 190 -17.22 -4.22 -5.34
C ARG A 190 -18.04 -3.09 -5.97
N PRO A 191 -18.28 -3.11 -7.29
CA PRO A 191 -19.16 -2.12 -7.92
C PRO A 191 -20.56 -2.16 -7.31
N SER A 192 -21.23 -1.01 -7.22
CA SER A 192 -22.55 -0.90 -6.58
C SER A 192 -23.68 -1.50 -7.43
N ASP A 193 -23.44 -1.76 -8.71
CA ASP A 193 -24.40 -2.28 -9.69
C ASP A 193 -24.30 -3.80 -9.88
N VAL A 194 -23.64 -4.50 -8.96
CA VAL A 194 -23.51 -5.96 -8.98
C VAL A 194 -24.85 -6.61 -8.64
N ALA A 195 -25.42 -7.35 -9.58
CA ALA A 195 -26.58 -8.22 -9.33
C ALA A 195 -26.14 -9.59 -8.80
N LYS A 196 -25.05 -10.15 -9.35
CA LYS A 196 -24.49 -11.45 -8.94
C LYS A 196 -22.99 -11.48 -9.17
N ILE A 197 -22.23 -12.08 -8.26
CA ILE A 197 -20.80 -12.33 -8.44
C ILE A 197 -20.63 -13.72 -9.07
N GLU A 198 -19.84 -13.79 -10.15
CA GLU A 198 -19.46 -15.05 -10.81
C GLU A 198 -18.18 -15.62 -10.19
N ASP A 199 -17.17 -14.77 -10.05
CA ASP A 199 -15.85 -15.09 -9.57
C ASP A 199 -15.25 -13.87 -8.88
N GLU A 200 -14.59 -14.06 -7.75
CA GLU A 200 -13.96 -13.00 -7.00
C GLU A 200 -12.74 -13.52 -6.27
N ILE A 201 -11.64 -12.77 -6.35
CA ILE A 201 -10.42 -13.12 -5.64
C ILE A 201 -9.62 -11.87 -5.23
N PHE A 202 -9.25 -11.84 -3.96
CA PHE A 202 -8.20 -10.97 -3.44
C PHE A 202 -6.91 -11.76 -3.31
N GLN A 203 -5.83 -11.29 -3.95
CA GLN A 203 -4.55 -11.98 -3.97
C GLN A 203 -3.42 -11.05 -3.54
N ILE A 204 -2.56 -11.54 -2.65
CA ILE A 204 -1.26 -10.94 -2.34
C ILE A 204 -0.18 -11.84 -2.95
N SER A 205 0.51 -11.33 -3.98
CA SER A 205 1.61 -12.03 -4.67
C SER A 205 2.92 -11.93 -3.90
N GLU A 206 3.17 -10.79 -3.27
CA GLU A 206 4.36 -10.54 -2.47
C GLU A 206 3.98 -9.93 -1.12
N HIS A 207 4.50 -10.53 -0.05
CA HIS A 207 4.39 -10.01 1.32
C HIS A 207 5.74 -10.19 1.99
N ALA A 208 6.49 -9.11 2.17
CA ALA A 208 7.84 -9.15 2.71
C ALA A 208 8.04 -8.12 3.82
N VAL A 209 8.82 -8.50 4.83
CA VAL A 209 9.44 -7.56 5.77
C VAL A 209 10.90 -7.43 5.41
N ILE A 210 11.33 -6.22 5.10
CA ILE A 210 12.69 -5.88 4.74
C ILE A 210 13.30 -5.12 5.90
N TYR A 211 14.32 -5.69 6.54
CA TYR A 211 15.10 -5.03 7.58
C TYR A 211 16.32 -4.36 6.94
N SER A 212 16.34 -3.04 6.94
CA SER A 212 17.45 -2.24 6.42
C SER A 212 18.38 -1.80 7.55
N PRO A 213 19.71 -1.92 7.39
CA PRO A 213 20.67 -1.51 8.41
C PRO A 213 20.74 0.02 8.52
N ILE A 214 20.66 0.53 9.74
CA ILE A 214 20.86 1.94 10.08
C ILE A 214 22.01 2.06 11.08
N TYR A 215 22.84 3.08 10.90
CA TYR A 215 23.85 3.49 11.88
C TYR A 215 23.35 4.72 12.63
N GLU A 216 23.26 4.61 13.94
CA GLU A 216 22.97 5.70 14.86
C GLU A 216 24.27 6.17 15.49
N ILE A 217 24.54 7.47 15.38
CA ILE A 217 25.75 8.08 15.94
C ILE A 217 25.33 9.10 16.97
N THR A 218 25.80 8.91 18.21
CA THR A 218 25.61 9.86 19.29
C THR A 218 26.83 10.77 19.40
N PHE A 219 26.61 12.07 19.24
CA PHE A 219 27.62 13.11 19.47
C PHE A 219 27.35 13.79 20.80
N ARG A 220 28.42 14.15 21.53
CA ARG A 220 28.32 14.96 22.75
C ARG A 220 29.28 16.13 22.69
N ASN A 221 28.78 17.31 22.99
CA ASN A 221 29.61 18.48 23.26
C ASN A 221 30.16 18.37 24.70
N VAL A 222 31.48 18.31 24.84
CA VAL A 222 32.13 18.11 26.14
C VAL A 222 31.99 19.30 27.09
N LYS A 223 31.72 20.51 26.57
CA LYS A 223 31.53 21.71 27.40
C LYS A 223 30.10 21.87 27.89
N THR A 224 29.13 21.62 27.02
CA THR A 224 27.71 21.83 27.33
C THR A 224 27.00 20.56 27.76
N SER A 225 27.64 19.40 27.61
CA SER A 225 27.03 18.08 27.74
C SER A 225 25.84 17.83 26.81
N GLU A 226 25.61 18.70 25.82
CA GLU A 226 24.55 18.56 24.83
C GLU A 226 24.82 17.36 23.94
N GLU A 227 23.82 16.50 23.76
CA GLU A 227 23.87 15.36 22.87
C GLU A 227 23.05 15.60 21.60
N ARG A 228 23.58 15.13 20.47
CA ARG A 228 22.88 15.11 19.18
C ARG A 228 23.05 13.74 18.56
N LEU A 229 21.96 13.24 18.00
CA LEU A 229 21.89 11.93 17.36
C LEU A 229 21.77 12.14 15.86
N VAL A 230 22.51 11.34 15.10
CA VAL A 230 22.45 11.31 13.64
C VAL A 230 22.22 9.88 13.18
N LYS A 231 21.33 9.72 12.20
CA LYS A 231 21.07 8.44 11.56
C LYS A 231 21.61 8.43 10.15
N ILE A 232 22.36 7.37 9.82
CA ILE A 232 22.92 7.13 8.50
C ILE A 232 22.39 5.80 7.99
N ASP A 233 21.85 5.82 6.78
CA ASP A 233 21.43 4.62 6.05
C ASP A 233 22.66 3.73 5.74
N GLY A 234 22.66 2.50 6.25
CA GLY A 234 23.74 1.52 6.10
C GLY A 234 23.84 0.88 4.71
N VAL A 235 22.91 1.19 3.80
CA VAL A 235 22.94 0.81 2.39
C VAL A 235 23.43 1.96 1.51
N THR A 236 22.96 3.18 1.77
CA THR A 236 23.19 4.34 0.88
C THR A 236 24.20 5.36 1.39
N ALA A 237 24.65 5.25 2.66
CA ALA A 237 25.48 6.23 3.36
C ALA A 237 24.86 7.64 3.49
N LYS A 238 23.57 7.80 3.19
CA LYS A 238 22.86 9.08 3.32
C LYS A 238 22.47 9.33 4.77
N ILE A 239 22.56 10.58 5.18
CA ILE A 239 22.01 11.05 6.46
C ILE A 239 20.49 11.09 6.29
N ILE A 240 19.77 10.45 7.20
CA ILE A 240 18.30 10.36 7.17
C ILE A 240 17.65 11.12 8.33
N SER A 241 18.38 11.36 9.42
CA SER A 241 17.99 12.21 10.54
C SER A 241 19.19 12.73 11.30
#